data_AF-A0A529XUU7-F1
#
_entry.id   AF-A0A529XUU7-F1
#
_cell.length_a   1.000
_cell.length_b   1.000
_cell.length_c   1.000
_cell.angle_alpha   90.00
_cell.angle_beta   90.00
_cell.angle_gamma   90.00
#
_symmetry.space_group_name_H-M   'P 1'
#
loop_
_entity.id
_entity.type
_entity.pdbx_description
1 polymer ?
#
loop_
_entity_poly.entity_id
_entity_poly.type
_entity_poly.pdbx_seq_one_letter_code
_entity_poly.pdbx_strand_id
1 'polypeptide(L)'
;VATKPMATQRDLSLAYSPGVAVPVRAIAEDPSRAFDYTTRGNMVAVISNGTAILGLGNLGALASKPVMEGKSVLFKRFADVDSIDLEVDTEDADEFVNCVRFLGPSFGGINLEDIKAPECFIIEQRLRELMDIPVFHDDQHGTAIISAAG
;
A
#
# COMPACT_ATOMS: atom_id res chain seq x y z
N VAL A 1 -4.97 14.31 -5.95
CA VAL A 1 -4.91 15.66 -6.58
C VAL A 1 -3.72 15.68 -7.53
N ALA A 2 -3.83 16.32 -8.70
CA ALA A 2 -2.71 16.39 -9.63
C ALA A 2 -1.54 17.22 -9.05
N THR A 3 -0.32 16.68 -9.11
CA THR A 3 0.89 17.29 -8.53
C THR A 3 1.81 17.93 -9.57
N LYS A 4 1.51 17.77 -10.87
CA LYS A 4 2.27 18.32 -11.98
C LYS A 4 1.45 19.41 -12.69
N PRO A 5 2.08 20.47 -13.24
CA PRO A 5 1.40 21.41 -14.12
C PRO A 5 0.72 20.67 -15.29
N MET A 6 -0.45 21.16 -15.70
CA MET A 6 -1.22 20.61 -16.82
C MET A 6 -1.98 21.71 -17.60
N ALA A 7 -1.58 22.98 -17.44
CA ALA A 7 -2.34 24.12 -17.96
C ALA A 7 -2.03 24.40 -19.44
N THR A 8 -0.86 23.99 -19.92
CA THR A 8 -0.40 24.25 -21.28
C THR A 8 -0.15 22.97 -22.07
N GLN A 9 -0.07 23.10 -23.40
CA GLN A 9 0.34 21.99 -24.27
C GLN A 9 1.72 21.43 -23.88
N ARG A 10 2.65 22.30 -23.46
CA ARG A 10 3.97 21.89 -22.98
C ARG A 10 3.86 21.11 -21.67
N ASP A 11 2.99 21.52 -20.77
CA ASP A 11 2.80 20.81 -19.50
C ASP A 11 2.23 19.41 -19.76
N LEU A 12 1.21 19.30 -20.63
CA LEU A 12 0.62 18.01 -21.01
C LEU A 12 1.62 17.11 -21.73
N SER A 13 2.50 17.68 -22.56
CA SER A 13 3.51 16.91 -23.29
C SER A 13 4.62 16.38 -22.37
N LEU A 14 4.83 16.99 -21.21
CA LEU A 14 5.75 16.51 -20.16
C LEU A 14 5.07 15.54 -19.20
N ALA A 15 3.81 15.81 -18.83
CA ALA A 15 3.02 14.95 -17.94
C ALA A 15 2.61 13.63 -18.64
N TYR A 16 2.48 13.64 -19.96
CA TYR A 16 2.08 12.49 -20.76
C TYR A 16 2.87 12.42 -22.07
N SER A 17 2.24 12.01 -23.16
CA SER A 17 2.90 11.82 -24.44
C SER A 17 3.31 13.15 -25.08
N PRO A 18 4.51 13.24 -25.68
CA PRO A 18 5.52 12.18 -25.79
C PRO A 18 6.53 12.11 -24.63
N GLY A 19 6.56 13.09 -23.71
CA GLY A 19 7.60 13.25 -22.69
C GLY A 19 7.67 12.11 -21.66
N VAL A 20 6.53 11.48 -21.35
CA VAL A 20 6.46 10.32 -20.43
C VAL A 20 7.31 9.12 -20.88
N ALA A 21 7.69 9.05 -22.17
CA ALA A 21 8.58 8.00 -22.66
C ALA A 21 9.99 8.04 -22.01
N VAL A 22 10.44 9.20 -21.55
CA VAL A 22 11.76 9.37 -20.91
C VAL A 22 11.83 8.61 -19.57
N PRO A 23 10.95 8.86 -18.56
CA PRO A 23 10.97 8.08 -17.33
C PRO A 23 10.66 6.59 -17.56
N VAL A 24 9.82 6.24 -18.54
CA VAL A 24 9.55 4.83 -18.88
C VAL A 24 10.83 4.09 -19.29
N ARG A 25 11.63 4.64 -20.22
CA ARG A 25 12.89 4.02 -20.65
C ARG A 25 13.91 3.98 -19.53
N ALA A 26 14.00 5.05 -18.75
CA ALA A 26 14.87 5.12 -17.59
C ALA A 26 14.58 4.01 -16.55
N ILE A 27 13.30 3.75 -16.25
CA ILE A 27 12.89 2.70 -15.31
C ILE A 27 13.11 1.30 -15.91
N ALA A 28 12.93 1.15 -17.22
CA ALA A 28 13.21 -0.11 -17.90
C ALA A 28 14.71 -0.47 -17.88
N GLU A 29 15.59 0.54 -17.93
CA GLU A 29 17.05 0.36 -17.79
C GLU A 29 17.48 0.14 -16.34
N ASP A 30 16.85 0.83 -15.39
CA ASP A 30 17.12 0.73 -13.96
C ASP A 30 15.81 0.86 -13.15
N PRO A 31 15.25 -0.26 -12.66
CA PRO A 31 14.00 -0.27 -11.90
C PRO A 31 14.01 0.58 -10.63
N SER A 32 15.19 0.87 -10.05
CA SER A 32 15.29 1.70 -8.84
C SER A 32 14.86 3.14 -9.10
N ARG A 33 14.96 3.61 -10.35
CA ARG A 33 14.52 4.96 -10.76
C ARG A 33 13.01 5.15 -10.67
N ALA A 34 12.24 4.10 -10.42
CA ALA A 34 10.82 4.22 -10.09
C ALA A 34 10.61 5.04 -8.81
N PHE A 35 11.54 4.99 -7.85
CA PHE A 35 11.49 5.80 -6.63
C PHE A 35 11.68 7.30 -6.91
N ASP A 36 12.46 7.65 -7.93
CA ASP A 36 12.71 9.05 -8.31
C ASP A 36 11.61 9.63 -9.21
N TYR A 37 11.12 8.83 -10.15
CA TYR A 37 10.24 9.32 -11.22
C TYR A 37 8.76 9.09 -11.00
N THR A 38 8.38 8.34 -9.96
CA THR A 38 6.98 8.02 -9.68
C THR A 38 6.63 8.31 -8.22
N THR A 39 5.35 8.22 -7.89
CA THR A 39 4.88 8.32 -6.51
C THR A 39 5.27 7.12 -5.65
N ARG A 40 5.80 6.03 -6.25
CA ARG A 40 6.13 4.79 -5.55
C ARG A 40 6.95 5.02 -4.28
N GLY A 41 7.89 5.95 -4.29
CA GLY A 41 8.76 6.21 -3.15
C GLY A 41 8.07 6.77 -1.90
N ASN A 42 6.85 7.30 -2.02
CA ASN A 42 6.06 7.79 -0.89
C ASN A 42 4.68 7.13 -0.78
N MET A 43 4.41 6.07 -1.55
CA MET A 43 3.08 5.47 -1.67
C MET A 43 3.01 4.13 -0.96
N VAL A 44 2.15 4.04 0.05
CA VAL A 44 1.87 2.82 0.83
C VAL A 44 0.47 2.29 0.51
N ALA A 45 0.34 0.98 0.35
CA ALA A 45 -0.98 0.35 0.30
C ALA A 45 -1.42 -0.07 1.70
N VAL A 46 -2.60 0.37 2.13
CA VAL A 46 -3.27 -0.11 3.34
C VAL A 46 -4.25 -1.21 2.92
N ILE A 47 -3.97 -2.47 3.27
CA ILE A 47 -4.67 -3.62 2.71
C ILE A 47 -5.35 -4.43 3.81
N SER A 48 -6.63 -4.73 3.62
CA SER A 48 -7.43 -5.55 4.53
C SER A 48 -8.43 -6.43 3.78
N ASN A 49 -8.83 -7.54 4.39
CA ASN A 49 -10.03 -8.30 3.99
C ASN A 49 -11.18 -8.13 4.99
N GLY A 50 -11.04 -7.27 6.00
CA GLY A 50 -12.08 -6.93 6.96
C GLY A 50 -12.50 -8.09 7.87
N THR A 51 -11.61 -9.06 8.09
CA THR A 51 -11.92 -10.25 8.90
C THR A 51 -11.76 -10.01 10.41
N ALA A 52 -11.10 -8.93 10.82
CA ALA A 52 -10.90 -8.56 12.22
C ALA A 52 -10.99 -7.03 12.43
N ILE A 53 -12.09 -6.41 11.97
CA ILE A 53 -12.25 -4.95 12.02
C ILE A 53 -12.39 -4.50 13.47
N LEU A 54 -11.35 -3.89 14.04
CA LEU A 54 -11.35 -3.37 15.40
C LEU A 54 -11.92 -4.41 16.42
N GLY A 55 -12.91 -4.02 17.22
CA GLY A 55 -13.66 -4.92 18.10
C GLY A 55 -14.95 -5.48 17.50
N LEU A 56 -15.20 -5.26 16.20
CA LEU A 56 -16.44 -5.63 15.50
C LEU A 56 -16.38 -7.02 14.86
N GLY A 57 -15.17 -7.58 14.70
CA GLY A 57 -14.95 -8.89 14.12
C GLY A 57 -15.02 -8.88 12.60
N ASN A 58 -15.43 -10.01 12.03
CA ASN A 58 -15.51 -10.18 10.58
C ASN A 58 -16.81 -9.56 10.03
N LEU A 59 -16.72 -8.41 9.37
CA LEU A 59 -17.82 -7.79 8.63
C LEU A 59 -17.54 -7.70 7.11
N GLY A 60 -16.43 -8.29 6.67
CA GLY A 60 -16.00 -8.34 5.28
C GLY A 60 -15.27 -7.08 4.80
N ALA A 61 -14.61 -7.21 3.66
CA ALA A 61 -13.68 -6.22 3.13
C ALA A 61 -14.34 -4.85 2.87
N LEU A 62 -15.54 -4.81 2.29
CA LEU A 62 -16.20 -3.52 2.05
C LEU A 62 -16.52 -2.75 3.35
N ALA A 63 -16.85 -3.46 4.43
CA ALA A 63 -17.14 -2.84 5.72
C ALA A 63 -15.88 -2.30 6.42
N SER A 64 -14.68 -2.81 6.09
CA SER A 64 -13.42 -2.30 6.65
C SER A 64 -12.98 -0.98 6.03
N LYS A 65 -13.49 -0.65 4.84
CA LYS A 65 -13.08 0.54 4.06
C LYS A 65 -13.00 1.85 4.87
N PRO A 66 -13.99 2.23 5.70
CA PRO A 66 -13.90 3.46 6.49
C PRO A 66 -12.72 3.46 7.48
N VAL A 67 -12.33 2.30 8.01
CA VAL A 67 -11.17 2.17 8.90
C VAL A 67 -9.87 2.33 8.09
N MET A 68 -9.80 1.74 6.89
CA MET A 68 -8.63 1.83 6.00
C MET A 68 -8.40 3.25 5.46
N GLU A 69 -9.48 3.95 5.08
CA GLU A 69 -9.43 5.37 4.74
C GLU A 69 -8.96 6.19 5.95
N GLY A 70 -9.46 5.88 7.15
CA GLY A 70 -9.01 6.47 8.40
C GLY A 70 -7.51 6.29 8.64
N LYS A 71 -6.96 5.09 8.44
CA LYS A 71 -5.52 4.82 8.51
C LYS A 71 -4.74 5.63 7.49
N SER A 72 -5.25 5.77 6.28
CA SER A 72 -4.62 6.59 5.23
C SER A 72 -4.52 8.07 5.62
N VAL A 73 -5.55 8.60 6.29
CA VAL A 73 -5.53 9.95 6.88
C VAL A 73 -4.42 10.08 7.94
N LEU A 74 -4.24 9.05 8.79
CA LEU A 74 -3.19 9.05 9.81
C LEU A 74 -1.78 9.02 9.19
N PHE A 75 -1.54 8.16 8.20
CA PHE A 75 -0.29 8.13 7.44
C PHE A 75 0.05 9.51 6.89
N LYS A 76 -0.92 10.17 6.25
CA LYS A 76 -0.68 11.50 5.67
C LYS A 76 -0.44 12.56 6.74
N ARG A 77 -1.26 12.58 7.79
CA ARG A 77 -1.23 13.65 8.80
C ARG A 77 0.04 13.63 9.66
N PHE A 78 0.53 12.45 10.00
CA PHE A 78 1.59 12.27 11.00
C PHE A 78 2.94 11.88 10.41
N ALA A 79 2.98 11.29 9.20
CA ALA A 79 4.22 10.84 8.56
C ALA A 79 4.45 11.45 7.16
N ASP A 80 3.53 12.27 6.65
CA ASP A 80 3.52 12.77 5.26
C ASP A 80 3.60 11.66 4.18
N VAL A 81 3.19 10.44 4.54
CA VAL A 81 3.14 9.28 3.66
C VAL A 81 1.82 9.31 2.88
N ASP A 82 1.91 9.20 1.55
CA ASP A 82 0.73 9.02 0.72
C ASP A 82 0.29 7.56 0.78
N SER A 83 -1.01 7.33 0.90
CA SER A 83 -1.54 5.97 1.00
C SER A 83 -2.87 5.84 0.28
N ILE A 84 -3.17 4.61 -0.09
CA ILE A 84 -4.46 4.20 -0.64
C ILE A 84 -4.88 2.89 0.02
N ASP A 85 -6.15 2.80 0.33
CA ASP A 85 -6.80 1.62 0.86
C ASP A 85 -7.19 0.65 -0.26
N LEU A 86 -6.95 -0.65 -0.01
CA LEU A 86 -7.26 -1.75 -0.91
C LEU A 86 -7.97 -2.86 -0.14
N GLU A 87 -9.26 -3.00 -0.37
CA GLU A 87 -10.10 -4.05 0.17
C GLU A 87 -10.01 -5.32 -0.69
N VAL A 88 -9.49 -6.40 -0.13
CA VAL A 88 -9.37 -7.71 -0.80
C VAL A 88 -10.50 -8.62 -0.30
N ASP A 89 -11.49 -8.88 -1.15
CA ASP A 89 -12.68 -9.67 -0.80
C ASP A 89 -12.42 -11.19 -0.89
N THR A 90 -11.48 -11.67 -0.08
CA THR A 90 -11.23 -13.11 0.13
C THR A 90 -10.80 -13.40 1.56
N GLU A 91 -11.26 -14.52 2.11
CA GLU A 91 -10.77 -15.08 3.37
C GLU A 91 -9.66 -16.12 3.16
N ASP A 92 -9.40 -16.52 1.92
CA ASP A 92 -8.34 -17.47 1.60
C ASP A 92 -6.96 -16.77 1.62
N ALA A 93 -6.05 -17.29 2.44
CA ALA A 93 -4.75 -16.67 2.62
C ALA A 93 -3.86 -16.76 1.36
N ASP A 94 -3.98 -17.82 0.55
CA ASP A 94 -3.22 -17.95 -0.69
C ASP A 94 -3.72 -16.96 -1.76
N GLU A 95 -5.03 -16.80 -1.88
CA GLU A 95 -5.64 -15.81 -2.76
C GLU A 95 -5.26 -14.39 -2.35
N PHE A 96 -5.32 -14.09 -1.05
CA PHE A 96 -4.92 -12.79 -0.51
C PHE A 96 -3.45 -12.49 -0.82
N VAL A 97 -2.54 -13.42 -0.51
CA VAL A 97 -1.10 -13.27 -0.80
C VAL A 97 -0.86 -13.05 -2.29
N ASN A 98 -1.55 -13.81 -3.16
CA ASN A 98 -1.42 -13.66 -4.61
C ASN A 98 -1.95 -12.31 -5.10
N CYS A 99 -3.06 -11.83 -4.56
CA CYS A 99 -3.60 -10.51 -4.86
C CYS A 99 -2.58 -9.41 -4.54
N VAL A 100 -2.00 -9.45 -3.33
CA VAL A 100 -1.09 -8.40 -2.85
C VAL A 100 0.28 -8.46 -3.52
N ARG A 101 0.91 -9.64 -3.66
CA ARG A 101 2.29 -9.74 -4.15
C ARG A 101 2.48 -9.16 -5.56
N PHE A 102 1.46 -9.26 -6.41
CA PHE A 102 1.52 -8.73 -7.77
C PHE A 102 1.38 -7.20 -7.84
N LEU A 103 0.93 -6.56 -6.77
CA LEU A 103 0.82 -5.10 -6.68
C LEU A 103 2.12 -4.42 -6.21
N GLY A 104 3.15 -5.19 -5.82
CA GLY A 104 4.43 -4.67 -5.32
C GLY A 104 5.09 -3.58 -6.18
N PRO A 105 5.07 -3.62 -7.53
CA PRO A 105 5.63 -2.56 -8.37
C PRO A 105 4.99 -1.17 -8.17
N SER A 106 3.74 -1.12 -7.69
CA SER A 106 2.99 0.13 -7.53
C SER A 106 3.35 0.88 -6.24
N PHE A 107 3.88 0.18 -5.24
CA PHE A 107 4.01 0.69 -3.87
C PHE A 107 5.47 0.69 -3.38
N GLY A 108 5.76 1.60 -2.45
CA GLY A 108 7.00 1.64 -1.69
C GLY A 108 6.94 0.81 -0.40
N GLY A 109 5.73 0.44 0.05
CA GLY A 109 5.51 -0.44 1.19
C GLY A 109 4.05 -0.91 1.27
N ILE A 110 3.82 -1.98 2.03
CA ILE A 110 2.49 -2.56 2.30
C ILE A 110 2.23 -2.50 3.81
N ASN A 111 1.06 -1.99 4.19
CA ASN A 111 0.51 -2.03 5.54
C ASN A 111 -0.70 -2.97 5.56
N LEU A 112 -0.57 -4.12 6.22
CA LEU A 112 -1.65 -5.07 6.48
C LEU A 112 -2.42 -4.66 7.73
N GLU A 113 -3.74 -4.71 7.66
CA GLU A 113 -4.62 -4.20 8.72
C GLU A 113 -5.88 -5.06 8.90
N ASP A 114 -6.37 -5.22 10.14
CA ASP A 114 -7.68 -5.82 10.43
C ASP A 114 -7.87 -7.23 9.81
N ILE A 115 -6.81 -8.04 9.81
CA ILE A 115 -6.82 -9.43 9.33
C ILE A 115 -6.82 -10.39 10.53
N LYS A 116 -7.75 -11.34 10.55
CA LYS A 116 -7.87 -12.30 11.66
C LYS A 116 -6.64 -13.21 11.79
N ALA A 117 -6.39 -13.64 13.02
CA ALA A 117 -5.46 -14.73 13.31
C ALA A 117 -6.15 -16.10 13.11
N PRO A 118 -5.40 -17.14 12.71
CA PRO A 118 -3.95 -17.17 12.48
C PRO A 118 -3.50 -16.71 11.08
N GLU A 119 -4.41 -16.40 10.16
CA GLU A 119 -4.12 -16.11 8.76
C GLU A 119 -3.22 -14.89 8.59
N CYS A 120 -3.36 -13.86 9.42
CA CYS A 120 -2.53 -12.67 9.39
C CYS A 120 -1.02 -12.96 9.51
N PHE A 121 -0.63 -13.95 10.32
CA PHE A 121 0.78 -14.36 10.46
C PHE A 121 1.31 -15.02 9.19
N ILE A 122 0.51 -15.90 8.58
CA ILE A 122 0.87 -16.61 7.35
C ILE A 122 0.99 -15.61 6.19
N ILE A 123 0.03 -14.68 6.09
CA ILE A 123 0.00 -13.64 5.06
C ILE A 123 1.21 -12.72 5.19
N GLU A 124 1.48 -12.18 6.39
CA GLU A 124 2.63 -11.29 6.60
C GLU A 124 3.94 -11.99 6.27
N GLN A 125 4.17 -13.19 6.82
CA GLN A 125 5.41 -13.94 6.57
C GLN A 125 5.64 -14.15 5.08
N ARG A 126 4.64 -14.65 4.36
CA ARG A 126 4.78 -14.96 2.94
C ARG A 126 4.97 -13.72 2.09
N LEU A 127 4.27 -12.63 2.39
CA LEU A 127 4.47 -11.38 1.66
C LEU A 127 5.87 -10.81 1.90
N ARG A 128 6.41 -10.90 3.12
CA ARG A 128 7.80 -10.51 3.43
C ARG A 128 8.84 -11.36 2.69
N GLU A 129 8.55 -12.64 2.45
CA GLU A 129 9.43 -13.53 1.68
C GLU A 129 9.35 -13.30 0.17
N LEU A 130 8.16 -12.91 -0.34
CA LEU A 130 7.88 -12.80 -1.78
C LEU A 130 8.10 -11.41 -2.38
N MET A 131 8.16 -10.35 -1.55
CA MET A 131 8.18 -8.97 -2.01
C MET A 131 9.50 -8.27 -1.67
N ASP A 132 10.00 -7.46 -2.60
CA ASP A 132 11.21 -6.64 -2.43
C ASP A 132 10.95 -5.29 -1.72
N ILE A 133 9.76 -5.11 -1.15
CA ILE A 133 9.36 -3.90 -0.41
C ILE A 133 8.94 -4.26 1.02
N PRO A 134 9.05 -3.32 1.98
CA PRO A 134 8.60 -3.56 3.34
C PRO A 134 7.12 -3.95 3.41
N VAL A 135 6.83 -5.00 4.17
CA VAL A 135 5.48 -5.41 4.54
C VAL A 135 5.39 -5.37 6.05
N PHE A 136 4.40 -4.64 6.57
CA PHE A 136 4.19 -4.41 7.99
C PHE A 136 2.75 -4.72 8.35
N HIS A 137 2.51 -5.32 9.52
CA HIS A 137 1.17 -5.55 10.07
C HIS A 137 1.01 -4.73 11.35
N ASP A 138 0.10 -3.75 11.34
CA ASP A 138 0.01 -2.76 12.44
C ASP A 138 -0.49 -3.39 13.74
N ASP A 139 -1.54 -4.24 13.67
CA ASP A 139 -2.10 -4.86 14.87
C ASP A 139 -1.09 -5.74 15.62
N GLN A 140 -0.12 -6.33 14.92
CA GLN A 140 0.91 -7.18 15.51
C GLN A 140 2.08 -6.33 16.04
N HIS A 141 2.71 -5.55 15.17
CA HIS A 141 3.98 -4.88 15.49
C HIS A 141 3.76 -3.49 16.07
N GLY A 142 2.78 -2.72 15.56
CA GLY A 142 2.45 -1.38 16.08
C GLY A 142 2.02 -1.43 17.54
N THR A 143 1.11 -2.36 17.87
CA THR A 143 0.69 -2.60 19.26
C THR A 143 1.85 -3.02 20.15
N ALA A 144 2.73 -3.91 19.66
CA ALA A 144 3.87 -4.40 20.43
C ALA A 144 4.89 -3.28 20.72
N ILE A 145 5.20 -2.43 19.72
CA ILE A 145 6.14 -1.31 19.88
C ILE A 145 5.63 -0.32 20.92
N ILE A 146 4.35 0.08 20.85
CA ILE A 146 3.76 1.03 21.81
C ILE A 146 3.71 0.40 23.22
N SER A 147 3.35 -0.88 23.31
CA SER A 147 3.28 -1.60 24.59
C SER A 147 4.65 -1.80 25.25
N ALA A 148 5.73 -1.91 24.46
CA ALA A 148 7.09 -2.04 24.98
C ALA A 148 7.74 -0.68 25.32
N ALA A 149 7.18 0.42 24.83
CA ALA A 149 7.69 1.78 25.08
C ALA A 149 7.10 2.44 26.33
N GLY A 150 5.96 1.95 26.83
CA GLY A 150 5.31 2.41 28.06
C GLY A 150 5.81 1.71 29.32
#